data_AF-A0AAD8AXW0-F1
#
_entry.id   AF-A0AAD8AXW0-F1
#
_cell.length_a   1.000
_cell.length_b   1.000
_cell.length_c   1.000
_cell.angle_alpha   90.00
_cell.angle_beta   90.00
_cell.angle_gamma   90.00
#
_symmetry.space_group_name_H-M   'P 1'
#
loop_
_entity.id
_entity.type
_entity.pdbx_description
1 polymer ?
#
loop_
_entity_poly.entity_id
_entity_poly.type
_entity_poly.pdbx_seq_one_letter_code
_entity_poly.pdbx_strand_id
1 'polypeptide(L)'
;MAFAQTVNLKPYNLTATYMFIAIDKDLNGQVDRHEIDLNFLDFDGDRNGRVSRTEYMNYVMLHEPQLNLLHDSLFDLYDVDNDHILDKHDYDNFYALMDGDGNGLVSHFEYVRYWTILLTDLEQLHNFGKSAQALAQ
;
A
#
# COMPACT_ATOMS: atom_id res chain seq x y z
N MET A 1 25.73 -11.66 11.14
CA MET A 1 25.57 -11.74 9.67
C MET A 1 24.23 -11.10 9.34
N ALA A 2 24.22 -9.90 8.76
CA ALA A 2 22.98 -9.26 8.34
C ALA A 2 22.63 -9.83 6.96
N PHE A 3 21.59 -10.68 6.88
CA PHE A 3 20.99 -10.99 5.60
C PHE A 3 20.36 -9.69 5.11
N ALA A 4 20.89 -9.12 4.03
CA ALA A 4 20.23 -8.04 3.33
C ALA A 4 18.89 -8.61 2.82
N GLN A 5 17.80 -8.33 3.54
CA GLN A 5 16.47 -8.70 3.12
C GLN A 5 16.19 -7.84 1.87
N THR A 6 16.27 -8.45 0.69
CA THR A 6 15.93 -7.77 -0.55
C THR A 6 14.43 -7.81 -0.70
N VAL A 7 13.78 -6.66 -0.77
CA VAL A 7 12.37 -6.59 -1.17
C VAL A 7 12.32 -7.08 -2.61
N ASN A 8 11.63 -8.19 -2.85
CA ASN A 8 11.37 -8.69 -4.19
C ASN A 8 9.87 -8.59 -4.46
N LEU A 9 9.45 -7.46 -5.02
CA LEU A 9 8.06 -7.21 -5.42
C LEU A 9 7.77 -7.72 -6.84
N LYS A 10 8.73 -8.40 -7.48
CA LYS A 10 8.60 -8.81 -8.87
C LYS A 10 8.02 -10.22 -8.99
N PRO A 11 7.17 -10.45 -10.01
CA PRO A 11 6.69 -9.45 -10.98
C PRO A 11 5.57 -8.59 -10.35
N TYR A 12 5.66 -7.25 -10.47
CA TYR A 12 4.80 -6.31 -9.73
C TYR A 12 3.31 -6.51 -9.98
N ASN A 13 2.95 -6.88 -11.21
CA ASN A 13 1.57 -7.17 -11.57
C ASN A 13 1.02 -8.38 -10.79
N LEU A 14 1.85 -9.41 -10.53
CA LEU A 14 1.43 -10.57 -9.74
C LEU A 14 1.27 -10.20 -8.26
N THR A 15 2.20 -9.41 -7.72
CA THR A 15 2.06 -8.86 -6.36
C THR A 15 0.79 -8.03 -6.24
N ALA A 16 0.52 -7.15 -7.19
CA ALA A 16 -0.70 -6.35 -7.22
C ALA A 16 -1.96 -7.21 -7.36
N THR A 17 -1.93 -8.30 -8.15
CA THR A 17 -3.05 -9.26 -8.23
C THR A 17 -3.30 -9.94 -6.88
N TYR A 18 -2.26 -10.34 -6.13
CA TYR A 18 -2.46 -10.91 -4.79
C TYR A 18 -3.06 -9.89 -3.82
N MET A 19 -2.61 -8.64 -3.88
CA MET A 19 -3.18 -7.55 -3.09
C MET A 19 -4.66 -7.30 -3.45
N PHE A 20 -5.01 -7.35 -4.75
CA PHE A 20 -6.40 -7.25 -5.21
C PHE A 20 -7.29 -8.32 -4.59
N ILE A 21 -6.86 -9.59 -4.65
CA ILE A 21 -7.62 -10.72 -4.09
C ILE A 21 -7.81 -10.58 -2.57
N ALA A 22 -6.88 -9.93 -1.86
CA ALA A 22 -6.98 -9.72 -0.42
C ALA A 22 -7.98 -8.62 -0.03
N ILE A 23 -8.19 -7.63 -0.91
CA ILE A 23 -9.09 -6.50 -0.69
C ILE A 23 -10.50 -6.73 -1.24
N ASP A 24 -10.66 -7.50 -2.32
CA ASP A 24 -11.94 -7.97 -2.88
C ASP A 24 -12.55 -9.02 -1.93
N LYS A 25 -13.29 -8.55 -0.91
CA LYS A 25 -13.78 -9.38 0.19
C LYS A 25 -14.95 -10.26 -0.24
N ASP A 26 -15.77 -9.77 -1.15
CA ASP A 26 -16.94 -10.51 -1.64
C ASP A 26 -16.62 -11.33 -2.91
N LEU A 27 -15.41 -11.19 -3.46
CA LEU A 27 -14.88 -11.90 -4.63
C LEU A 27 -15.69 -11.62 -5.90
N ASN A 28 -16.26 -10.41 -6.01
CA ASN A 28 -17.06 -10.00 -7.17
C ASN A 28 -16.19 -9.54 -8.36
N GLY A 29 -14.87 -9.42 -8.18
CA GLY A 29 -13.92 -9.00 -9.21
C GLY A 29 -13.79 -7.48 -9.37
N GLN A 30 -14.36 -6.70 -8.46
CA GLN A 30 -14.27 -5.25 -8.37
C GLN A 30 -14.13 -4.86 -6.89
N VAL A 31 -13.45 -3.75 -6.63
CA VAL A 31 -13.31 -3.19 -5.30
C VAL A 31 -14.22 -1.98 -5.16
N ASP A 32 -15.22 -2.11 -4.30
CA ASP A 32 -16.10 -1.00 -3.98
C ASP A 32 -15.56 -0.17 -2.80
N ARG A 33 -16.29 0.91 -2.49
CA ARG A 33 -15.90 1.79 -1.40
C ARG A 33 -15.98 1.11 -0.02
N HIS A 34 -16.95 0.21 0.16
CA HIS A 34 -17.12 -0.49 1.42
C HIS A 34 -15.93 -1.40 1.70
N GLU A 35 -15.37 -2.06 0.68
CA GLU A 35 -14.20 -2.92 0.80
C GLU A 35 -12.92 -2.16 1.17
N ILE A 36 -12.76 -0.93 0.67
CA ILE A 36 -11.71 -0.01 1.11
C ILE A 36 -11.87 0.34 2.59
N ASP A 37 -13.08 0.68 3.01
CA ASP A 37 -13.36 1.00 4.42
C ASP A 37 -13.14 -0.22 5.34
N LEU A 38 -13.44 -1.44 4.87
CA LEU A 38 -13.13 -2.67 5.61
C LEU A 38 -11.62 -2.90 5.74
N ASN A 39 -10.86 -2.64 4.68
CA ASN A 39 -9.40 -2.73 4.73
C ASN A 39 -8.79 -1.68 5.68
N PHE A 40 -9.37 -0.48 5.75
CA PHE A 40 -8.99 0.53 6.74
C PHE A 40 -9.17 0.03 8.18
N LEU A 41 -10.30 -0.62 8.46
CA LEU A 41 -10.57 -1.19 9.79
C LEU A 41 -9.61 -2.32 10.17
N ASP A 42 -8.98 -2.99 9.19
CA ASP A 42 -7.94 -3.98 9.46
C ASP A 42 -6.67 -3.32 10.01
N PHE A 43 -6.37 -2.07 9.63
CA PHE A 43 -5.23 -1.29 10.12
C PHE A 43 -5.54 -0.53 11.43
N ASP A 44 -6.77 -0.02 11.60
CA ASP A 44 -7.21 0.78 12.77
C ASP A 44 -7.41 -0.12 14.01
N GLY A 45 -6.30 -0.46 14.66
CA GLY A 45 -6.25 -1.42 15.75
C GLY A 45 -6.96 -0.97 17.02
N ASP A 46 -6.93 0.34 17.32
CA ASP A 46 -7.61 0.91 18.49
C ASP A 46 -9.05 1.38 18.20
N ARG A 47 -9.46 1.41 16.93
CA ARG A 47 -10.78 1.79 16.42
C ARG A 47 -11.14 3.25 16.69
N ASN A 48 -10.15 4.14 16.65
CA ASN A 48 -10.36 5.57 16.84
C ASN A 48 -10.78 6.30 15.55
N GLY A 49 -10.85 5.58 14.41
CA GLY A 49 -11.19 6.13 13.10
C GLY A 49 -10.00 6.75 12.36
N ARG A 50 -8.78 6.45 12.80
CA ARG A 50 -7.50 6.93 12.24
C ARG A 50 -6.44 5.84 12.37
N VAL A 51 -5.56 5.74 11.39
CA VAL A 51 -4.44 4.79 11.42
C VAL A 51 -3.15 5.56 11.63
N SER A 52 -2.56 5.37 12.79
CA SER A 52 -1.22 5.87 13.06
C SER A 52 -0.15 5.06 12.33
N ARG A 53 1.04 5.65 12.15
CA ARG A 53 2.20 4.94 11.60
C ARG A 53 2.52 3.65 12.35
N THR A 54 2.37 3.65 13.67
CA THR A 54 2.61 2.46 14.49
C THR A 54 1.59 1.36 14.22
N GLU A 55 0.32 1.71 14.06
CA GLU A 55 -0.73 0.75 13.71
C GLU A 55 -0.49 0.14 12.33
N TYR A 56 -0.23 0.99 11.34
CA TYR A 56 0.11 0.55 9.99
C TYR A 56 1.34 -0.37 9.97
N MET A 57 2.43 0.04 10.63
CA MET A 57 3.66 -0.75 10.74
C MET A 57 3.38 -2.11 11.40
N ASN A 58 2.65 -2.14 12.52
CA ASN A 58 2.34 -3.37 13.23
C ASN A 58 1.54 -4.34 12.35
N TYR A 59 0.58 -3.83 11.59
CA TYR A 59 -0.17 -4.63 10.64
C TYR A 59 0.73 -5.22 9.56
N VAL A 60 1.53 -4.38 8.88
CA VAL A 60 2.43 -4.81 7.81
C VAL A 60 3.43 -5.85 8.32
N MET A 61 3.99 -5.65 9.52
CA MET A 61 4.89 -6.62 10.16
C MET A 61 4.27 -7.98 10.41
N LEU A 62 2.98 -8.02 10.75
CA LEU A 62 2.27 -9.25 11.07
C LEU A 62 1.74 -9.98 9.83
N HIS A 63 1.23 -9.24 8.85
CA HIS A 63 0.47 -9.79 7.73
C HIS A 63 1.25 -9.79 6.41
N GLU A 64 2.15 -8.83 6.22
CA GLU A 64 2.83 -8.56 4.96
C GLU A 64 4.36 -8.43 5.14
N PRO A 65 5.06 -9.46 5.67
CA PRO A 65 6.46 -9.34 6.07
C PRO A 65 7.42 -8.97 4.92
N GLN A 66 7.01 -9.20 3.67
CA GLN A 66 7.72 -8.74 2.47
C GLN A 66 7.75 -7.22 2.30
N LEU A 67 6.76 -6.51 2.84
CA LEU A 67 6.63 -5.05 2.77
C LEU A 67 7.24 -4.35 4.00
N ASN A 68 7.81 -5.08 4.96
CA ASN A 68 8.40 -4.52 6.18
C ASN A 68 9.49 -3.49 5.93
N LEU A 69 10.21 -3.54 4.81
CA LEU A 69 11.23 -2.53 4.50
C LEU A 69 10.64 -1.30 3.80
N LEU A 70 9.39 -1.36 3.37
CA LEU A 70 8.69 -0.31 2.64
C LEU A 70 7.56 0.31 3.45
N HIS A 71 7.26 -0.15 4.66
CA HIS A 71 6.11 0.32 5.44
C HIS A 71 6.13 1.84 5.65
N ASP A 72 7.30 2.44 5.89
CA ASP A 72 7.40 3.90 6.03
C ASP A 72 7.06 4.62 4.72
N SER A 73 7.63 4.18 3.60
CA SER A 73 7.36 4.79 2.29
C SER A 73 5.94 4.55 1.80
N LEU A 74 5.32 3.43 2.18
CA LEU A 74 3.92 3.14 1.89
C LEU A 74 2.99 4.01 2.73
N PHE A 75 3.30 4.21 4.02
CA PHE A 75 2.55 5.12 4.88
C PHE A 75 2.61 6.55 4.32
N ASP A 76 3.79 7.05 3.99
CA ASP A 76 3.98 8.40 3.44
C ASP A 76 3.26 8.58 2.10
N LEU A 77 3.12 7.52 1.32
CA LEU A 77 2.39 7.56 0.05
C LEU A 77 0.88 7.61 0.27
N TYR A 78 0.38 6.94 1.30
CA TYR A 78 -1.03 6.97 1.67
C TYR A 78 -1.43 8.29 2.35
N ASP A 79 -0.53 8.94 3.08
CA ASP A 79 -0.73 10.20 3.81
C ASP A 79 -0.70 11.41 2.86
N VAL A 80 -1.83 11.72 2.22
CA VAL A 80 -1.87 12.65 1.08
C VAL A 80 -1.80 14.10 1.51
N ASP A 81 -2.25 14.42 2.72
CA ASP A 81 -2.19 15.76 3.30
C ASP A 81 -0.99 15.96 4.25
N ASN A 82 -0.18 14.91 4.45
CA ASN A 82 1.04 14.89 5.25
C ASN A 82 0.81 15.27 6.72
N ASP A 83 -0.35 14.90 7.28
CA ASP A 83 -0.66 15.13 8.69
C ASP A 83 -0.15 14.01 9.62
N HIS A 84 0.50 12.98 9.03
CA HIS A 84 1.05 11.80 9.68
C HIS A 84 0.02 10.85 10.27
N ILE A 85 -1.20 10.89 9.76
CA ILE A 85 -2.32 10.06 10.14
C ILE A 85 -3.00 9.61 8.85
N LEU A 86 -3.34 8.33 8.72
CA LEU A 86 -4.23 7.92 7.62
C LEU A 86 -5.66 7.97 8.14
N ASP A 87 -6.47 8.85 7.55
CA ASP A 87 -7.88 8.97 7.86
C ASP A 87 -8.74 8.86 6.60
N LYS A 88 -10.05 9.02 6.76
CA LYS A 88 -11.00 8.89 5.64
C LYS A 88 -10.59 9.73 4.41
N HIS A 89 -9.99 10.90 4.59
CA HIS A 89 -9.57 11.76 3.48
C HIS A 89 -8.50 11.09 2.60
N ASP A 90 -7.51 10.46 3.22
CA ASP A 90 -6.45 9.72 2.54
C ASP A 90 -7.00 8.57 1.71
N TYR A 91 -7.89 7.77 2.31
CA TYR A 91 -8.52 6.63 1.63
C TYR A 91 -9.50 7.07 0.54
N ASP A 92 -10.22 8.18 0.72
CA ASP A 92 -11.05 8.80 -0.34
C ASP A 92 -10.18 9.13 -1.56
N ASN A 93 -9.02 9.74 -1.34
CA ASN A 93 -8.11 10.11 -2.41
C ASN A 93 -7.50 8.88 -3.08
N PHE A 94 -7.04 7.91 -2.29
CA PHE A 94 -6.48 6.67 -2.82
C PHE A 94 -7.48 5.91 -3.70
N TYR A 95 -8.73 5.81 -3.26
CA TYR A 95 -9.80 5.20 -4.03
C TYR A 95 -10.02 5.92 -5.37
N ALA A 96 -10.09 7.26 -5.33
CA ALA A 96 -10.27 8.07 -6.53
C ALA A 96 -9.07 8.00 -7.50
N LEU A 97 -7.86 7.81 -7.00
CA LEU A 97 -6.66 7.62 -7.84
C LEU A 97 -6.65 6.25 -8.53
N MET A 98 -7.23 5.23 -7.90
CA MET A 98 -7.36 3.91 -8.49
C MET A 98 -8.53 3.81 -9.48
N ASP A 99 -9.69 4.40 -9.17
CA ASP A 99 -10.88 4.44 -10.03
C ASP A 99 -10.64 5.36 -11.24
N GLY A 100 -9.95 4.81 -12.24
CA GLY A 100 -9.40 5.57 -13.35
C GLY A 100 -10.43 5.97 -14.39
N ASP A 101 -11.54 5.23 -14.49
CA ASP A 101 -12.66 5.58 -15.35
C ASP A 101 -13.78 6.36 -14.62
N GLY A 102 -13.73 6.44 -13.29
CA GLY A 102 -14.63 7.23 -12.46
C GLY A 102 -16.03 6.63 -12.33
N ASN A 103 -16.15 5.30 -12.49
CA ASN A 103 -17.42 4.61 -12.42
C ASN A 103 -17.87 4.29 -10.97
N GLY A 104 -17.01 4.57 -9.99
CA GLY A 104 -17.27 4.32 -8.56
C GLY A 104 -16.96 2.88 -8.13
N LEU A 105 -16.21 2.11 -8.93
CA LEU A 105 -15.71 0.77 -8.66
C LEU A 105 -14.29 0.65 -9.22
N VAL A 106 -13.39 0.03 -8.45
CA VAL A 106 -12.03 -0.24 -8.92
C VAL A 106 -11.97 -1.65 -9.48
N SER A 107 -11.85 -1.76 -10.80
CA SER A 107 -11.68 -3.06 -11.45
C SER A 107 -10.32 -3.69 -11.13
N HIS A 108 -10.20 -5.02 -11.28
CA HIS A 108 -8.90 -5.71 -11.20
C HIS A 108 -7.83 -5.07 -12.11
N PHE A 109 -8.20 -4.60 -13.31
CA PHE A 109 -7.26 -3.96 -14.22
C PHE A 109 -6.75 -2.63 -13.67
N GLU A 110 -7.64 -1.78 -13.17
CA GLU A 110 -7.30 -0.49 -12.58
C GLU A 110 -6.42 -0.64 -11.35
N TYR A 111 -6.81 -1.54 -10.45
CA TYR A 111 -6.04 -1.88 -9.26
C TYR A 111 -4.62 -2.35 -9.63
N VAL A 112 -4.51 -3.37 -10.49
CA VAL A 112 -3.22 -3.94 -10.87
C VAL A 112 -2.36 -2.92 -11.59
N ARG A 113 -2.94 -2.08 -12.46
CA ARG A 113 -2.21 -1.03 -13.16
C ARG A 113 -1.64 0.00 -12.18
N TYR A 114 -2.48 0.52 -11.29
CA TYR A 114 -2.07 1.52 -10.30
C TYR A 114 -0.96 0.98 -9.39
N TRP A 115 -1.17 -0.20 -8.81
CA TRP A 115 -0.21 -0.83 -7.91
C TRP A 115 1.08 -1.25 -8.59
N THR A 116 1.03 -1.67 -9.86
CA THR A 116 2.25 -1.99 -10.62
C THR A 116 3.15 -0.76 -10.76
N ILE A 117 2.58 0.41 -11.05
CA ILE A 117 3.34 1.67 -11.17
C ILE A 117 3.94 2.03 -9.81
N LEU A 118 3.09 2.05 -8.77
CA LEU A 118 3.50 2.38 -7.40
C LEU A 118 4.61 1.48 -6.88
N LEU A 119 4.48 0.16 -6.99
CA LEU A 119 5.49 -0.81 -6.53
C LEU A 119 6.80 -0.69 -7.32
N THR A 120 6.72 -0.33 -8.61
CA THR A 120 7.90 -0.05 -9.43
C THR A 120 8.64 1.17 -8.90
N ASP A 121 7.93 2.26 -8.64
CA ASP A 121 8.50 3.52 -8.16
C ASP A 121 9.09 3.37 -6.76
N LEU A 122 8.42 2.65 -5.86
CA LEU A 122 8.93 2.35 -4.51
C LEU A 122 10.22 1.54 -4.55
N GLU A 123 10.30 0.49 -5.38
CA GLU A 123 11.52 -0.30 -5.50
C GLU A 123 12.68 0.55 -6.04
N GLN A 124 12.41 1.43 -7.01
CA GLN A 124 13.42 2.35 -7.55
C GLN A 124 13.91 3.36 -6.53
N LEU A 125 13.01 4.00 -5.78
CA LEU A 125 13.34 4.96 -4.72
C LEU A 125 14.17 4.31 -3.61
N HIS A 126 13.75 3.13 -3.15
CA HIS A 126 14.47 2.38 -2.12
C HIS A 126 15.86 1.92 -2.61
N ASN A 127 15.98 1.45 -3.85
CA ASN A 127 17.27 1.08 -4.44
C ASN A 127 18.19 2.30 -4.63
N PHE A 128 17.64 3.45 -5.01
CA PHE A 128 18.39 4.70 -5.12
C PHE A 128 18.92 5.13 -3.75
N GLY A 129 18.09 5.10 -2.70
CA GLY A 129 18.50 5.41 -1.33
C GLY A 129 19.65 4.53 -0.84
N LYS A 130 19.62 3.22 -1.13
CA LYS A 130 20.73 2.30 -0.82
C LYS A 130 22.01 2.63 -1.57
N SER A 131 21.93 3.02 -2.84
CA SER A 131 23.10 3.39 -3.64
C SER A 131 23.74 4.70 -3.17
N ALA A 132 22.93 5.68 -2.76
CA ALA A 132 23.43 6.95 -2.24
C ALA A 132 24.13 6.79 -0.89
N GLN A 133 23.61 5.91 -0.01
CA GLN A 133 24.25 5.58 1.27
C GLN A 133 25.57 4.81 1.10
N ALA A 134 25.68 3.96 0.09
CA ALA A 134 26.90 3.19 -0.21
C ALA A 134 28.04 4.06 -0.81
N LEU A 135 27.72 5.21 -1.39
CA LEU A 135 28.71 6.16 -1.94
C LEU A 135 29.19 7.20 -0.91
N ALA A 136 28.53 7.28 0.25
CA ALA A 136 28.86 8.21 1.33
C ALA A 136 29.72 7.57 2.45
N GLN A 137 30.14 6.31 2.28
CA GLN A 137 31.05 5.56 3.15
C GLN A 137 32.39 5.32 2.44
#